data_AF-A0A3A4P5Q6-F1
#
_entry.id   AF-A0A3A4P5Q6-F1
#
_cell.length_a   1.000
_cell.length_b   1.000
_cell.length_c   1.000
_cell.angle_alpha   90.00
_cell.angle_beta   90.00
_cell.angle_gamma   90.00
#
_symmetry.space_group_name_H-M   'P 1'
#
loop_
_entity.id
_entity.type
_entity.pdbx_description
1 polymer ?
#
loop_
_entity_poly.entity_id
_entity_poly.type
_entity_poly.pdbx_seq_one_letter_code
_entity_poly.pdbx_strand_id
1 'polypeptide(L)'
;MTNDMITVSLGERTYDIFFSRDIYSLFQEWICRFYPGGTVHVVTDRSVASIYGDDIRRWLAGIPHEVLVLPPGEEHKNHETVGRIYEFLARGQAGRDSLVVAFGGGVVGDLAGFAAATFLRGITCIQIPTTLLAQVDSSVGGKTGFNLPEGKNLVGAFHQPRAVFIDDAFLRTLDDRNLLAGLAEVVKSGLAGDPELWERLRAEGARWKGFSGDDWRWLIRRAIAFKASVVEKDERESSLRRILNLGHTVGHAMERASGFGRLLHGEAVAMGLAWEAVLGHRLGVTEERLVGEVVSLLLAMGYELDDPGMPLSSIAAAMGSDKKRLVAGVDLPLIAAPGRCELRRVPLSEIRRELPSIRAEVRERSAGRGSAASSAEPELPFASPEPAPGGGGDAVRSLERRVTSNPRDNDAITLLADAYRESGNVTAAWQAIQVVLERDPSFAPAQRVASVIGRTVPEESMAGESPPAHPLANLVLVGDESYEIRSAEEVLPLETGWTRLRDAEPAEVRERETDGDVPEREESLPRPSPAEESPASPAAGTITLADVYWSQGERRTARGIVGEILARDPDNARALAWMSERGEEDPMEAVLAAFLDMTAKEYGYDLSRYH
;
A
#
# COMPACT_ATOMS: atom_id res chain seq x y z
N MET A 1 -10.16 10.36 -21.06
CA MET A 1 -9.07 9.43 -20.66
C MET A 1 -9.62 8.56 -19.55
N THR A 2 -9.36 7.26 -19.53
CA THR A 2 -9.72 6.41 -18.38
C THR A 2 -8.81 6.75 -17.21
N ASN A 3 -9.38 7.33 -16.17
CA ASN A 3 -8.68 8.00 -15.08
C ASN A 3 -8.17 7.02 -14.01
N ASP A 4 -7.63 5.86 -14.41
CA ASP A 4 -7.22 4.81 -13.47
C ASP A 4 -5.89 5.17 -12.81
N MET A 5 -6.00 5.58 -11.54
CA MET A 5 -4.94 6.18 -10.76
C MET A 5 -5.13 5.85 -9.28
N ILE A 6 -4.03 5.79 -8.53
CA ILE A 6 -4.00 5.79 -7.06
C ILE A 6 -3.05 6.90 -6.62
N THR A 7 -3.55 7.86 -5.83
CA THR A 7 -2.70 8.87 -5.19
C THR A 7 -2.16 8.34 -3.87
N VAL A 8 -0.90 8.62 -3.57
CA VAL A 8 -0.24 8.29 -2.29
C VAL A 8 -0.06 9.58 -1.49
N SER A 9 -0.92 9.78 -0.51
CA SER A 9 -1.10 11.03 0.25
C SER A 9 -0.03 11.21 1.33
N LEU A 10 0.99 12.01 1.05
CA LEU A 10 2.14 12.24 1.95
C LEU A 10 2.40 13.75 2.18
N GLY A 11 1.33 14.55 2.19
CA GLY A 11 1.41 16.01 2.25
C GLY A 11 2.13 16.57 1.03
N GLU A 12 3.18 17.37 1.24
CA GLU A 12 4.02 17.91 0.16
C GLU A 12 4.70 16.85 -0.71
N ARG A 13 4.86 15.61 -0.20
CA ARG A 13 5.46 14.48 -0.93
C ARG A 13 4.44 13.61 -1.66
N THR A 14 3.21 14.10 -1.85
CA THR A 14 2.15 13.37 -2.56
C THR A 14 2.49 13.13 -4.03
N TYR A 15 2.24 11.92 -4.50
CA TYR A 15 2.45 11.50 -5.89
C TYR A 15 1.36 10.55 -6.36
N ASP A 16 1.25 10.43 -7.68
CA ASP A 16 0.26 9.58 -8.36
C ASP A 16 0.91 8.31 -8.91
N ILE A 17 0.19 7.19 -8.79
CA ILE A 17 0.45 5.92 -9.45
C ILE A 17 -0.57 5.80 -10.58
N PHE A 18 -0.12 5.81 -11.83
CA PHE A 18 -0.97 5.71 -13.01
C PHE A 18 -0.97 4.28 -13.56
N PHE A 19 -2.13 3.80 -13.98
CA PHE A 19 -2.28 2.51 -14.65
C PHE A 19 -2.67 2.73 -16.11
N SER A 20 -1.87 2.21 -17.05
CA SER A 20 -2.22 2.22 -18.48
C SER A 20 -2.62 0.83 -18.97
N ARG A 21 -3.12 0.83 -20.21
CA ARG A 21 -2.90 -0.25 -21.16
C ARG A 21 -2.20 0.40 -22.35
N ASP A 22 -0.96 0.01 -22.65
CA ASP A 22 -0.12 0.61 -23.70
C ASP A 22 0.40 2.02 -23.37
N ILE A 23 1.33 2.06 -22.40
CA ILE A 23 2.17 3.20 -22.00
C ILE A 23 2.90 3.84 -23.18
N TYR A 24 3.22 3.09 -24.24
CA TYR A 24 4.03 3.57 -25.36
C TYR A 24 3.37 4.73 -26.10
N SER A 25 2.03 4.74 -26.14
CA SER A 25 1.23 5.82 -26.73
C SER A 25 1.18 7.10 -25.87
N LEU A 26 1.36 6.97 -24.54
CA LEU A 26 1.25 8.07 -23.57
C LEU A 26 2.60 8.51 -22.99
N PHE A 27 3.68 7.78 -23.27
CA PHE A 27 4.99 7.95 -22.61
C PHE A 27 5.51 9.40 -22.70
N GLN A 28 5.41 10.03 -23.87
CA GLN A 28 5.85 11.40 -24.07
C GLN A 28 5.01 12.40 -23.25
N GLU A 29 3.68 12.26 -23.27
CA GLU A 29 2.75 13.10 -22.48
C GLU A 29 3.02 12.97 -20.98
N TRP A 30 3.22 11.74 -20.52
CA TRP A 30 3.50 11.37 -19.15
C TRP A 30 4.82 11.93 -18.64
N ILE A 31 5.89 11.83 -19.43
CA ILE A 31 7.17 12.48 -19.11
C ILE A 31 7.01 14.01 -19.12
N CYS A 32 6.36 14.60 -20.14
CA CYS A 32 6.13 16.04 -20.21
C CYS A 32 5.34 16.61 -19.02
N ARG A 33 4.40 15.86 -18.42
CA ARG A 33 3.65 16.29 -17.22
C ARG A 33 4.54 16.54 -16.00
N PHE A 34 5.72 15.90 -15.94
CA PHE A 34 6.61 15.94 -14.79
C PHE A 34 8.05 16.40 -15.12
N TYR A 35 8.33 16.66 -16.39
CA TYR A 35 9.58 17.18 -16.91
C TYR A 35 9.75 18.66 -16.52
N PRO A 36 10.79 19.03 -15.73
CA PRO A 36 10.92 20.41 -15.24
C PRO A 36 11.54 21.40 -16.25
N GLY A 37 11.98 20.91 -17.43
CA GLY A 37 12.56 21.74 -18.49
C GLY A 37 14.04 21.47 -18.81
N GLY A 38 14.76 20.71 -17.97
CA GLY A 38 16.19 20.38 -18.14
C GLY A 38 16.46 19.20 -19.07
N THR A 39 17.09 18.14 -18.58
CA THR A 39 17.34 16.89 -19.36
C THR A 39 16.67 15.69 -18.70
N VAL A 40 16.16 14.75 -19.50
CA VAL A 40 15.65 13.45 -19.04
C VAL A 40 16.77 12.41 -19.04
N HIS A 41 17.16 11.94 -17.86
CA HIS A 41 18.19 10.92 -17.68
C HIS A 41 17.52 9.58 -17.36
N VAL A 42 17.39 8.72 -18.38
CA VAL A 42 16.83 7.38 -18.21
C VAL A 42 17.92 6.45 -17.69
N VAL A 43 17.62 5.73 -16.60
CA VAL A 43 18.44 4.66 -16.07
C VAL A 43 17.69 3.35 -16.25
N THR A 44 18.33 2.38 -16.89
CA THR A 44 17.76 1.05 -17.17
C THR A 44 18.85 -0.02 -17.08
N ASP A 45 18.49 -1.30 -17.16
CA ASP A 45 19.45 -2.41 -17.24
C ASP A 45 19.53 -3.02 -18.65
N ARG A 46 20.53 -3.86 -18.90
CA ARG A 46 20.79 -4.47 -20.21
C ARG A 46 19.66 -5.36 -20.72
N SER A 47 18.95 -6.07 -19.84
CA SER A 47 17.85 -6.97 -20.22
C SER A 47 16.64 -6.16 -20.66
N VAL A 48 16.34 -5.08 -19.97
CA VAL A 48 15.25 -4.16 -20.33
C VAL A 48 15.62 -3.35 -21.58
N ALA A 49 16.86 -2.87 -21.68
CA ALA A 49 17.36 -2.12 -22.84
C ALA A 49 17.44 -2.95 -24.13
N SER A 50 17.61 -4.27 -24.07
CA SER A 50 17.60 -5.12 -25.27
C SER A 50 16.21 -5.28 -25.90
N ILE A 51 15.15 -4.99 -25.14
CA ILE A 51 13.75 -5.04 -25.58
C ILE A 51 13.25 -3.63 -25.91
N TYR A 52 13.48 -2.67 -25.01
CA TYR A 52 12.86 -1.34 -25.05
C TYR A 52 13.84 -0.19 -25.30
N GLY A 53 15.15 -0.44 -25.50
CA GLY A 53 16.17 0.61 -25.55
C GLY A 53 16.01 1.60 -26.70
N ASP A 54 15.68 1.12 -27.90
CA ASP A 54 15.41 1.98 -29.07
C ASP A 54 14.03 2.65 -28.98
N ASP A 55 13.10 1.95 -28.34
CA ASP A 55 11.75 2.41 -28.08
C ASP A 55 11.72 3.60 -27.09
N ILE A 56 12.48 3.54 -26.00
CA ILE A 56 12.67 4.65 -25.06
C ILE A 56 13.17 5.91 -25.79
N ARG A 57 14.16 5.76 -26.70
CA ARG A 57 14.68 6.88 -27.50
C ARG A 57 13.64 7.44 -28.47
N ARG A 58 12.81 6.55 -29.05
CA ARG A 58 11.71 6.89 -29.95
C ARG A 58 10.59 7.65 -29.23
N TRP A 59 10.22 7.22 -28.01
CA TRP A 59 9.18 7.89 -27.21
C TRP A 59 9.63 9.22 -26.62
N LEU A 60 10.94 9.40 -26.39
CA LEU A 60 11.54 10.67 -25.96
C LEU A 60 12.00 11.56 -27.14
N ALA A 61 11.64 11.23 -28.38
CA ALA A 61 12.00 12.04 -29.54
C ALA A 61 11.42 13.46 -29.44
N GLY A 62 12.29 14.47 -29.49
CA GLY A 62 11.93 15.88 -29.28
C GLY A 62 12.05 16.36 -27.83
N ILE A 63 12.32 15.47 -26.87
CA ILE A 63 12.71 15.82 -25.49
C ILE A 63 14.23 15.62 -25.35
N PRO A 64 14.99 16.58 -24.80
CA PRO A 64 16.40 16.38 -24.43
C PRO A 64 16.54 15.19 -23.46
N HIS A 65 17.21 14.13 -23.90
CA HIS A 65 17.34 12.92 -23.10
C HIS A 65 18.64 12.16 -23.31
N GLU A 66 19.03 11.41 -22.30
CA GLU A 66 20.12 10.45 -22.33
C GLU A 66 19.69 9.11 -21.70
N VAL A 67 20.35 8.00 -22.06
CA VAL A 67 20.02 6.66 -21.57
C VAL A 67 21.28 5.96 -21.06
N LEU A 68 21.31 5.63 -19.76
CA LEU A 68 22.32 4.80 -19.12
C LEU A 68 21.83 3.35 -19.02
N VAL A 69 22.63 2.41 -19.54
CA VAL A 69 22.37 0.97 -19.46
C VAL A 69 23.32 0.34 -18.44
N LEU A 70 22.75 -0.13 -17.33
CA LEU A 70 23.44 -0.82 -16.25
C LEU A 70 23.58 -2.33 -16.53
N PRO A 71 24.55 -3.01 -15.89
CA PRO A 71 24.49 -4.47 -15.78
C PRO A 71 23.26 -4.90 -14.95
N PRO A 72 22.52 -5.95 -15.35
CA PRO A 72 21.37 -6.47 -14.61
C PRO A 72 21.84 -7.33 -13.42
N GLY A 73 20.95 -7.57 -12.45
CA GLY A 73 21.19 -8.49 -11.33
C GLY A 73 21.40 -7.81 -9.97
N GLU A 74 21.03 -8.52 -8.91
CA GLU A 74 21.10 -8.04 -7.51
C GLU A 74 22.56 -7.85 -7.04
N GLU A 75 23.51 -8.58 -7.63
CA GLU A 75 24.95 -8.43 -7.40
C GLU A 75 25.49 -7.07 -7.87
N HIS A 76 24.82 -6.44 -8.83
CA HIS A 76 25.11 -5.09 -9.31
C HIS A 76 24.42 -3.98 -8.50
N LYS A 77 23.59 -4.34 -7.51
CA LYS A 77 22.92 -3.39 -6.62
C LYS A 77 23.86 -2.86 -5.52
N ASN A 78 24.90 -2.14 -5.94
CA ASN A 78 26.05 -1.77 -5.11
C ASN A 78 26.51 -0.31 -5.33
N HIS A 79 27.44 0.16 -4.50
CA HIS A 79 27.91 1.55 -4.53
C HIS A 79 28.66 1.92 -5.82
N GLU A 80 29.33 0.96 -6.45
CA GLU A 80 30.03 1.16 -7.73
C GLU A 80 29.04 1.48 -8.85
N THR A 81 27.90 0.79 -8.87
CA THR A 81 26.83 1.04 -9.85
C THR A 81 26.13 2.37 -9.59
N VAL A 82 25.89 2.75 -8.33
CA VAL A 82 25.43 4.11 -7.98
C VAL A 82 26.44 5.17 -8.45
N GLY A 83 27.75 4.93 -8.28
CA GLY A 83 28.82 5.81 -8.78
C GLY A 83 28.73 6.06 -10.29
N ARG A 84 28.45 5.01 -11.09
CA ARG A 84 28.22 5.14 -12.54
C ARG A 84 27.02 6.02 -12.87
N ILE A 85 25.95 5.97 -12.07
CA ILE A 85 24.78 6.85 -12.24
C ILE A 85 25.17 8.31 -11.94
N TYR A 86 25.95 8.59 -10.88
CA TYR A 86 26.44 9.95 -10.62
C TYR A 86 27.34 10.49 -11.74
N GLU A 87 28.26 9.67 -12.26
CA GLU A 87 29.10 10.08 -13.38
C GLU A 87 28.28 10.36 -14.65
N PHE A 88 27.25 9.56 -14.91
CA PHE A 88 26.32 9.76 -16.02
C PHE A 88 25.56 11.09 -15.88
N LEU A 89 24.92 11.32 -14.73
CA LEU A 89 24.22 12.58 -14.44
C LEU A 89 25.15 13.79 -14.55
N ALA A 90 26.38 13.69 -14.04
CA ALA A 90 27.36 14.78 -14.13
C ALA A 90 27.84 15.05 -15.57
N ARG A 91 28.06 14.00 -16.39
CA ARG A 91 28.46 14.13 -17.80
C ARG A 91 27.32 14.71 -18.65
N GLY A 92 26.08 14.30 -18.41
CA GLY A 92 24.87 14.85 -19.02
C GLY A 92 24.44 16.21 -18.47
N GLN A 93 25.27 16.84 -17.62
CA GLN A 93 25.04 18.16 -17.04
C GLN A 93 23.73 18.30 -16.25
N ALA A 94 23.27 17.22 -15.61
CA ALA A 94 22.00 17.17 -14.88
C ALA A 94 21.91 18.29 -13.83
N GLY A 95 20.91 19.15 -13.98
CA GLY A 95 20.55 20.23 -13.06
C GLY A 95 19.45 19.83 -12.07
N ARG A 96 18.97 20.81 -11.29
CA ARG A 96 17.80 20.65 -10.39
C ARG A 96 16.47 20.60 -11.13
N ASP A 97 16.49 20.99 -12.39
CA ASP A 97 15.43 20.99 -13.39
C ASP A 97 15.44 19.71 -14.26
N SER A 98 16.34 18.77 -13.96
CA SER A 98 16.49 17.52 -14.70
C SER A 98 15.68 16.40 -14.04
N LEU A 99 15.27 15.41 -14.86
CA LEU A 99 14.39 14.32 -14.47
C LEU A 99 15.12 12.98 -14.58
N VAL A 100 15.21 12.22 -13.50
CA VAL A 100 15.63 10.82 -13.53
C VAL A 100 14.42 9.93 -13.82
N VAL A 101 14.55 9.04 -14.80
CA VAL A 101 13.53 8.02 -15.10
C VAL A 101 14.13 6.65 -14.82
N ALA A 102 13.64 5.99 -13.77
CA ALA A 102 14.01 4.63 -13.43
C ALA A 102 13.14 3.65 -14.24
N PHE A 103 13.66 3.14 -15.36
CA PHE A 103 12.94 2.25 -16.27
C PHE A 103 13.49 0.83 -16.12
N GLY A 104 12.83 -0.01 -15.32
CA GLY A 104 13.28 -1.37 -15.09
C GLY A 104 12.63 -2.08 -13.90
N GLY A 105 13.25 -3.15 -13.42
CA GLY A 105 12.86 -3.83 -12.18
C GLY A 105 13.33 -3.09 -10.91
N GLY A 106 13.05 -3.66 -9.75
CA GLY A 106 13.33 -3.04 -8.44
C GLY A 106 14.80 -2.66 -8.21
N VAL A 107 15.76 -3.40 -8.79
CA VAL A 107 17.19 -3.04 -8.75
C VAL A 107 17.44 -1.68 -9.42
N VAL A 108 16.89 -1.44 -10.61
CA VAL A 108 16.97 -0.16 -11.31
C VAL A 108 16.25 0.93 -10.51
N GLY A 109 15.04 0.62 -10.02
CA GLY A 109 14.22 1.53 -9.21
C GLY A 109 14.93 2.05 -7.96
N ASP A 110 15.56 1.15 -7.21
CA ASP A 110 16.28 1.48 -5.98
C ASP A 110 17.57 2.27 -6.25
N LEU A 111 18.37 1.85 -7.25
CA LEU A 111 19.64 2.50 -7.58
C LEU A 111 19.43 3.91 -8.16
N ALA A 112 18.52 4.05 -9.12
CA ALA A 112 18.20 5.33 -9.74
C ALA A 112 17.46 6.27 -8.76
N GLY A 113 16.54 5.72 -7.96
CA GLY A 113 15.86 6.45 -6.89
C GLY A 113 16.84 6.98 -5.84
N PHE A 114 17.80 6.17 -5.40
CA PHE A 114 18.82 6.60 -4.44
C PHE A 114 19.75 7.64 -5.04
N ALA A 115 20.20 7.44 -6.29
CA ALA A 115 21.03 8.41 -6.97
C ALA A 115 20.31 9.77 -7.15
N ALA A 116 19.00 9.76 -7.46
CA ALA A 116 18.19 10.97 -7.53
C ALA A 116 17.98 11.64 -6.16
N ALA A 117 17.93 10.87 -5.07
CA ALA A 117 17.80 11.41 -3.70
C ALA A 117 19.05 12.19 -3.24
N THR A 118 20.24 11.74 -3.66
CA THR A 118 21.52 12.25 -3.17
C THR A 118 22.19 13.23 -4.12
N PHE A 119 22.06 13.05 -5.45
CA PHE A 119 22.65 13.93 -6.45
C PHE A 119 22.05 15.34 -6.34
N LEU A 120 22.91 16.36 -6.29
CA LEU A 120 22.57 17.76 -5.97
C LEU A 120 21.76 17.99 -4.67
N ARG A 121 21.72 16.97 -3.78
CA ARG A 121 20.87 16.86 -2.58
C ARG A 121 19.37 16.70 -2.87
N GLY A 122 19.04 16.07 -3.99
CA GLY A 122 17.67 15.78 -4.42
C GLY A 122 17.35 16.37 -5.78
N ILE A 123 17.02 15.50 -6.73
CA ILE A 123 16.43 15.83 -8.03
C ILE A 123 15.18 14.97 -8.28
N THR A 124 14.35 15.40 -9.25
CA THR A 124 13.08 14.73 -9.56
C THR A 124 13.32 13.33 -10.11
N CYS A 125 12.55 12.35 -9.62
CA CYS A 125 12.61 10.95 -10.07
C CYS A 125 11.21 10.44 -10.40
N ILE A 126 11.10 9.58 -11.42
CA ILE A 126 9.90 8.83 -11.79
C ILE A 126 10.24 7.34 -11.91
N GLN A 127 9.32 6.49 -11.47
CA GLN A 127 9.45 5.03 -11.58
C GLN A 127 8.60 4.49 -12.74
N ILE A 128 9.20 3.69 -13.60
CA ILE A 128 8.53 2.94 -14.68
C ILE A 128 8.85 1.45 -14.47
N PRO A 129 8.15 0.78 -13.53
CA PRO A 129 8.41 -0.60 -13.16
C PRO A 129 8.06 -1.60 -14.28
N THR A 130 9.05 -2.37 -14.74
CA THR A 130 8.92 -3.36 -15.83
C THR A 130 8.80 -4.81 -15.35
N THR A 131 8.87 -5.06 -14.05
CA THR A 131 8.69 -6.40 -13.45
C THR A 131 7.50 -6.41 -12.51
N LEU A 132 6.78 -7.53 -12.40
CA LEU A 132 5.61 -7.62 -11.53
C LEU A 132 5.97 -7.25 -10.07
N LEU A 133 7.12 -7.73 -9.57
CA LEU A 133 7.64 -7.37 -8.24
C LEU A 133 7.80 -5.86 -8.05
N ALA A 134 8.28 -5.14 -9.06
CA ALA A 134 8.40 -3.69 -8.99
C ALA A 134 7.05 -2.98 -9.09
N GLN A 135 6.11 -3.51 -9.87
CA GLN A 135 4.76 -2.97 -10.06
C GLN A 135 3.86 -3.13 -8.82
N VAL A 136 4.01 -4.21 -8.06
CA VAL A 136 3.18 -4.50 -6.87
C VAL A 136 3.84 -4.15 -5.54
N ASP A 137 5.16 -3.98 -5.53
CA ASP A 137 5.91 -3.60 -4.33
C ASP A 137 6.92 -2.47 -4.59
N SER A 138 8.08 -2.76 -5.18
CA SER A 138 9.28 -1.93 -4.92
C SER A 138 9.23 -0.49 -5.45
N SER A 139 8.39 -0.18 -6.45
CA SER A 139 8.27 1.18 -6.98
C SER A 139 7.52 2.16 -6.07
N VAL A 140 6.86 1.68 -5.01
CA VAL A 140 5.98 2.48 -4.14
C VAL A 140 6.48 2.53 -2.70
N GLY A 141 6.35 3.70 -2.09
CA GLY A 141 6.68 3.97 -0.69
C GLY A 141 8.13 4.41 -0.43
N GLY A 142 8.82 4.89 -1.47
CA GLY A 142 10.01 5.76 -1.39
C GLY A 142 11.27 5.16 -0.78
N LYS A 143 11.29 3.88 -0.41
CA LYS A 143 12.53 3.20 0.00
C LYS A 143 13.40 3.04 -1.25
N THR A 144 14.62 3.56 -1.22
CA THR A 144 15.60 3.46 -2.31
C THR A 144 16.97 3.18 -1.70
N GLY A 145 17.88 2.50 -2.41
CA GLY A 145 19.20 2.19 -1.85
C GLY A 145 20.00 1.14 -2.58
N PHE A 146 21.03 0.63 -1.91
CA PHE A 146 21.90 -0.42 -2.42
C PHE A 146 22.42 -1.34 -1.29
N ASN A 147 23.01 -2.47 -1.71
CA ASN A 147 23.51 -3.52 -0.85
C ASN A 147 24.98 -3.27 -0.47
N LEU A 148 25.33 -3.60 0.76
CA LEU A 148 26.72 -3.75 1.20
C LEU A 148 27.06 -5.25 1.29
N PRO A 149 28.35 -5.64 1.30
CA PRO A 149 28.77 -7.01 1.61
C PRO A 149 28.18 -7.55 2.92
N GLU A 150 27.97 -6.68 3.91
CA GLU A 150 27.37 -6.99 5.21
C GLU A 150 25.85 -7.18 5.17
N GLY A 151 25.15 -6.77 4.10
CA GLY A 151 23.71 -6.95 3.98
C GLY A 151 23.00 -6.09 2.94
N LYS A 152 21.80 -6.56 2.56
CA LYS A 152 20.92 -5.88 1.62
C LYS A 152 20.34 -4.57 2.15
N ASN A 153 20.16 -3.61 1.25
CA ASN A 153 19.48 -2.33 1.48
C ASN A 153 19.98 -1.55 2.73
N LEU A 154 21.23 -1.78 3.16
CA LEU A 154 21.78 -1.16 4.37
C LEU A 154 22.12 0.33 4.18
N VAL A 155 22.32 0.78 2.94
CA VAL A 155 22.50 2.18 2.59
C VAL A 155 21.37 2.59 1.68
N GLY A 156 20.63 3.63 2.05
CA GLY A 156 19.43 4.04 1.35
C GLY A 156 18.88 5.38 1.80
N ALA A 157 17.79 5.80 1.16
CA ALA A 157 17.07 7.03 1.44
C ALA A 157 15.56 6.80 1.30
N PHE A 158 14.77 7.53 2.09
CA PHE A 158 13.34 7.71 1.86
C PHE A 158 13.14 8.89 0.90
N HIS A 159 12.99 8.61 -0.39
CA HIS A 159 12.81 9.59 -1.47
C HIS A 159 11.62 9.17 -2.32
N GLN A 160 10.51 9.91 -2.25
CA GLN A 160 9.31 9.57 -3.01
C GLN A 160 9.51 9.93 -4.50
N PRO A 161 9.05 9.09 -5.44
CA PRO A 161 9.00 9.48 -6.84
C PRO A 161 7.94 10.57 -7.04
N ARG A 162 8.03 11.33 -8.13
CA ARG A 162 7.01 12.31 -8.51
C ARG A 162 5.79 11.66 -9.19
N ALA A 163 6.00 10.50 -9.80
CA ALA A 163 4.97 9.63 -10.35
C ALA A 163 5.50 8.18 -10.46
N VAL A 164 4.57 7.23 -10.47
CA VAL A 164 4.82 5.82 -10.83
C VAL A 164 3.93 5.46 -12.01
N PHE A 165 4.49 4.82 -13.03
CA PHE A 165 3.79 4.48 -14.28
C PHE A 165 3.77 2.97 -14.49
N ILE A 166 2.61 2.34 -14.26
CA ILE A 166 2.44 0.89 -14.33
C ILE A 166 1.68 0.48 -15.60
N ASP A 167 2.19 -0.53 -16.30
CA ASP A 167 1.56 -1.15 -17.47
C ASP A 167 1.77 -2.67 -17.46
N ASP A 168 0.69 -3.44 -17.66
CA ASP A 168 0.72 -4.89 -17.81
C ASP A 168 1.46 -5.34 -19.08
N ALA A 169 1.61 -4.46 -20.08
CA ALA A 169 2.31 -4.76 -21.32
C ALA A 169 3.76 -5.24 -21.11
N PHE A 170 4.45 -4.71 -20.09
CA PHE A 170 5.81 -5.13 -19.74
C PHE A 170 5.89 -6.58 -19.23
N LEU A 171 4.81 -7.09 -18.63
CA LEU A 171 4.75 -8.46 -18.11
C LEU A 171 4.74 -9.52 -19.22
N ARG A 172 4.35 -9.14 -20.45
CA ARG A 172 4.31 -10.04 -21.62
C ARG A 172 5.71 -10.49 -22.07
N THR A 173 6.75 -9.75 -21.69
CA THR A 173 8.15 -10.08 -21.96
C THR A 173 8.92 -10.57 -20.74
N LEU A 174 8.25 -10.61 -19.57
CA LEU A 174 8.86 -11.06 -18.32
C LEU A 174 8.79 -12.60 -18.25
N ASP A 175 9.89 -13.24 -17.83
CA ASP A 175 9.92 -14.69 -17.69
C ASP A 175 9.08 -15.19 -16.50
N ASP A 176 8.65 -16.45 -16.59
CA ASP A 176 7.87 -17.15 -15.57
C ASP A 176 8.45 -17.03 -14.15
N ARG A 177 9.78 -17.04 -13.99
CA ARG A 177 10.45 -16.99 -12.68
C ARG A 177 10.32 -15.60 -12.06
N ASN A 178 10.49 -14.54 -12.86
CA ASN A 178 10.27 -13.16 -12.42
C ASN A 178 8.78 -12.80 -12.24
N LEU A 179 7.87 -13.42 -13.00
CA LEU A 179 6.43 -13.34 -12.74
C LEU A 179 6.07 -13.98 -11.39
N LEU A 180 6.57 -15.19 -11.13
CA LEU A 180 6.41 -15.84 -9.82
C LEU A 180 7.04 -15.02 -8.68
N ALA A 181 8.20 -14.40 -8.89
CA ALA A 181 8.80 -13.53 -7.88
C ALA A 181 7.91 -12.33 -7.52
N GLY A 182 7.17 -11.75 -8.47
CA GLY A 182 6.19 -10.71 -8.18
C GLY A 182 4.91 -11.23 -7.53
N LEU A 183 4.40 -12.38 -7.98
CA LEU A 183 3.16 -12.98 -7.47
C LEU A 183 3.23 -13.31 -5.97
N ALA A 184 4.41 -13.57 -5.41
CA ALA A 184 4.57 -13.83 -3.98
C ALA A 184 4.17 -12.62 -3.12
N GLU A 185 4.46 -11.40 -3.59
CA GLU A 185 4.06 -10.15 -2.93
C GLU A 185 2.56 -9.84 -3.11
N VAL A 186 1.95 -10.34 -4.19
CA VAL A 186 0.50 -10.27 -4.40
C VAL A 186 -0.22 -11.20 -3.40
N VAL A 187 0.30 -12.42 -3.20
CA VAL A 187 -0.18 -13.35 -2.15
C VAL A 187 0.02 -12.76 -0.75
N LYS A 188 1.18 -12.16 -0.47
CA LYS A 188 1.43 -11.43 0.78
C LYS A 188 0.38 -10.35 1.03
N SER A 189 0.11 -9.51 0.02
CA SER A 189 -0.88 -8.42 0.12
C SER A 189 -2.28 -8.94 0.43
N GLY A 190 -2.69 -10.02 -0.25
CA GLY A 190 -3.97 -10.69 0.03
C GLY A 190 -4.08 -11.20 1.47
N LEU A 191 -3.03 -11.86 1.98
CA LEU A 191 -3.00 -12.37 3.35
C LEU A 191 -2.90 -11.26 4.41
N ALA A 192 -2.16 -10.18 4.14
CA ALA A 192 -1.84 -9.16 5.12
C ALA A 192 -2.94 -8.10 5.30
N GLY A 193 -3.68 -7.74 4.25
CA GLY A 193 -4.68 -6.67 4.32
C GLY A 193 -5.76 -6.62 3.23
N ASP A 194 -5.86 -7.62 2.36
CA ASP A 194 -6.83 -7.61 1.25
C ASP A 194 -7.54 -8.96 1.05
N PRO A 195 -8.66 -9.22 1.75
CA PRO A 195 -9.33 -10.52 1.71
C PRO A 195 -9.96 -10.84 0.35
N GLU A 196 -10.31 -9.84 -0.46
CA GLU A 196 -10.82 -10.03 -1.82
C GLU A 196 -9.70 -10.46 -2.78
N LEU A 197 -8.53 -9.85 -2.66
CA LEU A 197 -7.33 -10.27 -3.39
C LEU A 197 -6.94 -11.71 -3.02
N TRP A 198 -6.98 -12.06 -1.73
CA TRP A 198 -6.79 -13.45 -1.29
C TRP A 198 -7.82 -14.40 -1.93
N GLU A 199 -9.11 -14.07 -1.88
CA GLU A 199 -10.16 -14.94 -2.41
C GLU A 199 -9.99 -15.18 -3.92
N ARG A 200 -9.64 -14.13 -4.69
CA ARG A 200 -9.36 -14.28 -6.11
C ARG A 200 -8.12 -15.14 -6.37
N LEU A 201 -7.04 -14.95 -5.60
CA LEU A 201 -5.84 -15.79 -5.70
C LEU A 201 -6.14 -17.26 -5.35
N ARG A 202 -6.98 -17.51 -4.33
CA ARG A 202 -7.43 -18.85 -3.94
C ARG A 202 -8.22 -19.56 -5.05
N ALA A 203 -9.07 -18.82 -5.77
CA ALA A 203 -9.88 -19.35 -6.87
C ALA A 203 -9.10 -19.52 -8.19
N GLU A 204 -8.24 -18.56 -8.54
CA GLU A 204 -7.68 -18.40 -9.88
C GLU A 204 -6.14 -18.47 -9.94
N GLY A 205 -5.45 -18.26 -8.81
CA GLY A 205 -3.98 -18.07 -8.75
C GLY A 205 -3.17 -19.22 -9.34
N ALA A 206 -3.62 -20.47 -9.19
CA ALA A 206 -2.98 -21.63 -9.82
C ALA A 206 -2.98 -21.59 -11.37
N ARG A 207 -3.79 -20.73 -11.99
CA ARG A 207 -3.91 -20.56 -13.44
C ARG A 207 -3.22 -19.28 -13.95
N TRP A 208 -2.33 -18.67 -13.17
CA TRP A 208 -1.70 -17.37 -13.48
C TRP A 208 -1.06 -17.27 -14.87
N LYS A 209 -0.59 -18.38 -15.45
CA LYS A 209 -0.07 -18.42 -16.84
C LYS A 209 -1.10 -18.06 -17.92
N GLY A 210 -2.39 -18.13 -17.58
CA GLY A 210 -3.51 -17.72 -18.45
C GLY A 210 -4.08 -16.34 -18.15
N PHE A 211 -3.49 -15.57 -17.22
CA PHE A 211 -3.97 -14.24 -16.87
C PHE A 211 -3.82 -13.26 -18.04
N SER A 212 -4.93 -12.60 -18.37
CA SER A 212 -4.99 -11.49 -19.30
C SER A 212 -4.39 -10.21 -18.70
N GLY A 213 -4.17 -9.19 -19.52
CA GLY A 213 -3.73 -7.87 -19.04
C GLY A 213 -4.69 -7.23 -18.03
N ASP A 214 -5.97 -7.59 -18.06
CA ASP A 214 -6.98 -7.07 -17.13
C ASP A 214 -6.97 -7.82 -15.78
N ASP A 215 -6.61 -9.11 -15.80
CA ASP A 215 -6.35 -9.87 -14.57
C ASP A 215 -5.09 -9.36 -13.87
N TRP A 216 -4.00 -9.15 -14.63
CA TRP A 216 -2.78 -8.54 -14.10
C TRP A 216 -3.04 -7.14 -13.53
N ARG A 217 -3.71 -6.25 -14.26
CA ARG A 217 -3.99 -4.89 -13.76
C ARG A 217 -4.84 -4.91 -12.50
N TRP A 218 -5.84 -5.79 -12.40
CA TRP A 218 -6.63 -5.93 -11.18
C TRP A 218 -5.77 -6.37 -9.98
N LEU A 219 -4.95 -7.42 -10.15
CA LEU A 219 -4.08 -7.94 -9.09
C LEU A 219 -3.06 -6.90 -8.63
N ILE A 220 -2.41 -6.22 -9.57
CA ILE A 220 -1.47 -5.12 -9.30
C ILE A 220 -2.17 -4.01 -8.54
N ARG A 221 -3.32 -3.55 -9.02
CA ARG A 221 -4.05 -2.41 -8.45
C ARG A 221 -4.51 -2.69 -7.01
N ARG A 222 -4.98 -3.90 -6.72
CA ARG A 222 -5.36 -4.31 -5.35
C ARG A 222 -4.14 -4.38 -4.42
N ALA A 223 -3.05 -5.03 -4.83
CA ALA A 223 -1.82 -5.13 -4.05
C ALA A 223 -1.20 -3.75 -3.76
N ILE A 224 -1.14 -2.87 -4.76
CA ILE A 224 -0.53 -1.55 -4.60
C ILE A 224 -1.45 -0.56 -3.85
N ALA A 225 -2.77 -0.71 -3.93
CA ALA A 225 -3.71 0.04 -3.08
C ALA A 225 -3.51 -0.30 -1.59
N PHE A 226 -3.38 -1.60 -1.26
CA PHE A 226 -3.03 -2.03 0.09
C PHE A 226 -1.69 -1.40 0.52
N LYS A 227 -0.63 -1.53 -0.29
CA LYS A 227 0.68 -0.95 0.04
C LYS A 227 0.62 0.57 0.23
N ALA A 228 -0.08 1.30 -0.64
CA ALA A 228 -0.27 2.74 -0.53
C ALA A 228 -0.92 3.12 0.81
N SER A 229 -2.05 2.47 1.17
CA SER A 229 -2.76 2.74 2.43
C SER A 229 -1.93 2.52 3.70
N VAL A 230 -0.90 1.67 3.63
CA VAL A 230 0.06 1.43 4.72
C VAL A 230 1.18 2.47 4.71
N VAL A 231 1.66 2.87 3.52
CA VAL A 231 2.67 3.92 3.35
C VAL A 231 2.16 5.29 3.79
N GLU A 232 0.90 5.63 3.51
CA GLU A 232 0.28 6.89 3.93
C GLU A 232 0.22 7.02 5.45
N LYS A 233 -0.02 5.90 6.15
CA LYS A 233 -0.10 5.83 7.61
C LYS A 233 1.27 5.76 8.29
N ASP A 234 2.27 5.16 7.63
CA ASP A 234 3.62 4.95 8.17
C ASP A 234 4.69 5.03 7.07
N GLU A 235 5.00 6.25 6.61
CA GLU A 235 5.99 6.50 5.55
C GLU A 235 7.39 5.97 5.91
N ARG A 236 7.75 5.96 7.20
CA ARG A 236 9.13 5.71 7.66
C ARG A 236 9.35 4.38 8.38
N GLU A 237 8.35 3.50 8.41
CA GLU A 237 8.41 2.16 9.04
C GLU A 237 8.68 2.21 10.55
N SER A 238 7.97 3.08 11.26
CA SER A 238 8.03 3.16 12.72
C SER A 238 7.14 2.12 13.43
N SER A 239 5.99 1.76 12.83
CA SER A 239 4.97 0.91 13.48
C SER A 239 4.21 0.02 12.49
N LEU A 240 3.11 0.52 11.92
CA LEU A 240 2.14 -0.24 11.14
C LEU A 240 2.74 -0.90 9.89
N ARG A 241 3.74 -0.27 9.26
CA ARG A 241 4.33 -0.77 8.00
C ARG A 241 5.02 -2.13 8.14
N ARG A 242 5.27 -2.60 9.37
CA ARG A 242 5.73 -3.96 9.67
C ARG A 242 4.81 -5.05 9.16
N ILE A 243 3.51 -4.81 8.93
CA ILE A 243 2.63 -5.82 8.30
C ILE A 243 3.04 -6.17 6.86
N LEU A 244 3.75 -5.28 6.17
CA LEU A 244 4.32 -5.55 4.84
C LEU A 244 5.52 -6.52 4.90
N ASN A 245 6.03 -6.84 6.09
CA ASN A 245 7.11 -7.80 6.33
C ASN A 245 6.57 -9.23 6.60
N LEU A 246 5.30 -9.51 6.31
CA LEU A 246 4.76 -10.87 6.29
C LEU A 246 5.54 -11.74 5.28
N GLY A 247 5.98 -12.92 5.72
CA GLY A 247 6.87 -13.81 4.97
C GLY A 247 8.33 -13.34 4.90
N HIS A 248 8.66 -12.12 5.33
CA HIS A 248 9.98 -11.53 5.13
C HIS A 248 11.00 -11.92 6.21
N THR A 249 10.59 -12.39 7.39
CA THR A 249 11.56 -12.68 8.46
C THR A 249 12.25 -14.03 8.22
N VAL A 250 11.47 -15.06 7.88
CA VAL A 250 12.01 -16.33 7.39
C VAL A 250 12.54 -16.16 5.96
N GLY A 251 11.85 -15.41 5.10
CA GLY A 251 12.27 -15.18 3.71
C GLY A 251 13.65 -14.54 3.58
N HIS A 252 13.88 -13.37 4.18
CA HIS A 252 15.21 -12.74 4.17
C HIS A 252 16.30 -13.63 4.82
N ALA A 253 15.92 -14.46 5.80
CA ALA A 253 16.85 -15.38 6.43
C ALA A 253 17.28 -16.52 5.49
N MET A 254 16.35 -17.08 4.72
CA MET A 254 16.63 -18.05 3.66
C MET A 254 17.42 -17.43 2.51
N GLU A 255 17.04 -16.24 2.06
CA GLU A 255 17.75 -15.54 0.99
C GLU A 255 19.23 -15.31 1.37
N ARG A 256 19.48 -14.77 2.58
CA ARG A 256 20.84 -14.59 3.13
C ARG A 256 21.58 -15.93 3.29
N ALA A 257 20.91 -16.97 3.80
CA ALA A 257 21.53 -18.28 4.02
C ALA A 257 21.82 -19.04 2.71
N SER A 258 21.11 -18.74 1.62
CA SER A 258 21.32 -19.32 0.28
C SER A 258 22.52 -18.73 -0.48
N GLY A 259 23.02 -17.56 -0.03
CA GLY A 259 23.87 -16.66 -0.79
C GLY A 259 23.04 -15.75 -1.70
N PHE A 260 23.23 -14.44 -1.58
CA PHE A 260 22.44 -13.46 -2.34
C PHE A 260 22.50 -13.71 -3.86
N GLY A 261 21.35 -13.66 -4.53
CA GLY A 261 21.20 -13.92 -5.96
C GLY A 261 20.92 -15.37 -6.34
N ARG A 262 20.99 -16.34 -5.40
CA ARG A 262 20.60 -17.73 -5.68
C ARG A 262 19.08 -17.90 -5.72
N LEU A 263 18.41 -17.51 -4.65
CA LEU A 263 16.97 -17.30 -4.63
C LEU A 263 16.66 -15.87 -5.10
N LEU A 264 15.59 -15.70 -5.87
CA LEU A 264 14.95 -14.40 -6.05
C LEU A 264 14.20 -14.03 -4.77
N HIS A 265 14.09 -12.72 -4.50
CA HIS A 265 13.38 -12.18 -3.33
C HIS A 265 11.98 -12.82 -3.14
N GLY A 266 11.18 -12.88 -4.20
CA GLY A 266 9.84 -13.46 -4.14
C GLY A 266 9.79 -14.98 -3.92
N GLU A 267 10.82 -15.73 -4.34
CA GLU A 267 10.92 -17.17 -4.01
C GLU A 267 11.14 -17.34 -2.50
N ALA A 268 12.02 -16.53 -1.93
CA ALA A 268 12.28 -16.52 -0.50
C ALA A 268 11.06 -16.02 0.31
N VAL A 269 10.33 -15.00 -0.18
CA VAL A 269 9.06 -14.56 0.44
C VAL A 269 7.99 -15.66 0.35
N ALA A 270 7.88 -16.40 -0.75
CA ALA A 270 6.93 -17.52 -0.85
C ALA A 270 7.24 -18.64 0.16
N MET A 271 8.52 -19.04 0.28
CA MET A 271 8.96 -19.96 1.35
C MET A 271 8.64 -19.39 2.74
N GLY A 272 8.93 -18.11 2.96
CA GLY A 272 8.67 -17.42 4.22
C GLY A 272 7.18 -17.37 4.58
N LEU A 273 6.28 -17.10 3.63
CA LEU A 273 4.83 -17.13 3.83
C LEU A 273 4.36 -18.51 4.31
N ALA A 274 4.85 -19.59 3.70
CA ALA A 274 4.52 -20.95 4.09
C ALA A 274 5.04 -21.29 5.51
N TRP A 275 6.28 -20.94 5.82
CA TRP A 275 6.91 -21.24 7.12
C TRP A 275 6.34 -20.37 8.25
N GLU A 276 6.05 -19.10 7.99
CA GLU A 276 5.46 -18.17 8.96
C GLU A 276 3.96 -18.49 9.20
N ALA A 277 3.24 -19.05 8.23
CA ALA A 277 1.90 -19.60 8.46
C ALA A 277 1.91 -20.80 9.43
N VAL A 278 2.83 -21.75 9.25
CA VAL A 278 3.01 -22.88 10.18
C VAL A 278 3.43 -22.41 11.57
N LEU A 279 4.36 -21.44 11.66
CA LEU A 279 4.74 -20.81 12.93
C LEU A 279 3.53 -20.11 13.59
N GLY A 280 2.74 -19.37 12.81
CA GLY A 280 1.53 -18.72 13.29
C GLY A 280 0.50 -19.71 13.84
N HIS A 281 0.36 -20.89 13.23
CA HIS A 281 -0.50 -21.95 13.75
C HIS A 281 0.03 -22.52 15.08
N ARG A 282 1.32 -22.80 15.17
CA ARG A 282 1.99 -23.27 16.41
C ARG A 282 1.89 -22.28 17.56
N LEU A 283 1.81 -20.98 17.24
CA LEU A 283 1.58 -19.90 18.21
C LEU A 283 0.09 -19.61 18.49
N GLY A 284 -0.84 -20.36 17.89
CA GLY A 284 -2.28 -20.21 18.09
C GLY A 284 -2.91 -18.99 17.42
N VAL A 285 -2.24 -18.40 16.42
CA VAL A 285 -2.75 -17.25 15.63
C VAL A 285 -3.45 -17.71 14.35
N THR A 286 -2.83 -18.66 13.64
CA THR A 286 -3.28 -19.09 12.31
C THR A 286 -4.10 -20.36 12.40
N GLU A 287 -5.26 -20.38 11.73
CA GLU A 287 -6.09 -21.59 11.60
C GLU A 287 -5.34 -22.65 10.77
N GLU A 288 -5.33 -23.91 11.22
CA GLU A 288 -4.68 -25.03 10.49
C GLU A 288 -5.17 -25.15 9.04
N ARG A 289 -6.47 -24.95 8.80
CA ARG A 289 -7.05 -24.92 7.46
C ARG A 289 -6.40 -23.83 6.58
N LEU A 290 -6.15 -22.64 7.15
CA LEU A 290 -5.53 -21.52 6.43
C LEU A 290 -4.05 -21.80 6.11
N VAL A 291 -3.33 -22.50 7.00
CA VAL A 291 -1.98 -23.02 6.68
C VAL A 291 -2.05 -23.96 5.47
N GLY A 292 -3.01 -24.89 5.47
CA GLY A 292 -3.27 -25.79 4.35
C GLY A 292 -3.56 -25.04 3.05
N GLU A 293 -4.40 -24.00 3.09
CA GLU A 293 -4.76 -23.18 1.93
C GLU A 293 -3.56 -22.38 1.38
N VAL A 294 -2.78 -21.71 2.25
CA VAL A 294 -1.58 -20.96 1.87
C VAL A 294 -0.54 -21.85 1.20
N VAL A 295 -0.20 -22.97 1.84
CA VAL A 295 0.79 -23.92 1.29
C VAL A 295 0.29 -24.54 -0.02
N SER A 296 -0.99 -24.94 -0.09
CA SER A 296 -1.56 -25.54 -1.30
C SER A 296 -1.59 -24.57 -2.48
N LEU A 297 -1.97 -23.31 -2.25
CA LEU A 297 -1.99 -22.27 -3.29
C LEU A 297 -0.59 -21.99 -3.82
N LEU A 298 0.39 -21.78 -2.93
CA LEU A 298 1.78 -21.49 -3.32
C LEU A 298 2.38 -22.66 -4.13
N LEU A 299 2.19 -23.90 -3.68
CA LEU A 299 2.58 -25.07 -4.48
C LEU A 299 1.85 -25.09 -5.83
N ALA A 300 0.55 -24.76 -5.86
CA ALA A 300 -0.25 -24.76 -7.08
C ALA A 300 0.16 -23.68 -8.10
N MET A 301 0.68 -22.55 -7.63
CA MET A 301 1.29 -21.52 -8.48
C MET A 301 2.66 -21.98 -9.03
N GLY A 302 3.35 -22.88 -8.33
CA GLY A 302 4.61 -23.48 -8.78
C GLY A 302 5.84 -23.12 -7.95
N TYR A 303 5.68 -22.62 -6.73
CA TYR A 303 6.82 -22.37 -5.83
C TYR A 303 7.36 -23.66 -5.22
N GLU A 304 8.69 -23.73 -5.08
CA GLU A 304 9.35 -24.67 -4.17
C GLU A 304 9.36 -24.07 -2.76
N LEU A 305 8.79 -24.78 -1.78
CA LEU A 305 8.60 -24.27 -0.40
C LEU A 305 9.53 -24.94 0.64
N ASP A 306 10.22 -26.01 0.26
CA ASP A 306 11.30 -26.57 1.05
C ASP A 306 12.59 -25.77 0.82
N ASP A 307 13.41 -25.63 1.85
CA ASP A 307 14.72 -25.05 1.68
C ASP A 307 15.69 -26.09 1.06
N PRO A 308 16.65 -25.65 0.22
CA PRO A 308 17.60 -26.52 -0.48
C PRO A 308 18.71 -27.09 0.43
N GLY A 309 18.32 -27.71 1.55
CA GLY A 309 19.22 -28.34 2.51
C GLY A 309 20.04 -27.37 3.35
N MET A 310 19.55 -26.15 3.58
CA MET A 310 20.25 -25.15 4.36
C MET A 310 20.40 -25.60 5.83
N PRO A 311 21.50 -25.27 6.52
CA PRO A 311 21.58 -25.49 7.97
C PRO A 311 20.55 -24.61 8.70
N LEU A 312 19.73 -25.20 9.57
CA LEU A 312 18.77 -24.44 10.39
C LEU A 312 19.47 -23.40 11.27
N SER A 313 20.70 -23.67 11.69
CA SER A 313 21.57 -22.72 12.40
C SER A 313 21.88 -21.47 11.56
N SER A 314 22.05 -21.59 10.25
CA SER A 314 22.28 -20.47 9.34
C SER A 314 21.03 -19.61 9.17
N ILE A 315 19.85 -20.23 8.99
CA ILE A 315 18.57 -19.52 8.94
C ILE A 315 18.34 -18.78 10.28
N ALA A 316 18.48 -19.49 11.41
CA ALA A 316 18.32 -18.94 12.76
C ALA A 316 19.33 -17.84 13.14
N ALA A 317 20.53 -17.85 12.55
CA ALA A 317 21.52 -16.78 12.69
C ALA A 317 21.12 -15.57 11.83
N ALA A 318 20.67 -15.80 10.60
CA ALA A 318 20.22 -14.75 9.70
C ALA A 318 19.01 -13.98 10.26
N MET A 319 18.02 -14.66 10.86
CA MET A 319 16.87 -14.02 11.55
C MET A 319 17.31 -13.12 12.72
N GLY A 320 18.39 -13.48 13.42
CA GLY A 320 18.89 -12.73 14.59
C GLY A 320 19.92 -11.64 14.27
N SER A 321 20.18 -11.35 12.99
CA SER A 321 21.24 -10.43 12.54
C SER A 321 20.76 -9.05 12.11
N ASP A 322 19.48 -8.72 12.33
CA ASP A 322 18.97 -7.38 12.04
C ASP A 322 19.56 -6.33 13.01
N LYS A 323 20.30 -5.37 12.45
CA LYS A 323 20.83 -4.15 13.11
C LYS A 323 21.67 -4.35 14.39
N LYS A 324 22.75 -5.13 14.33
CA LYS A 324 23.92 -5.12 15.26
C LYS A 324 23.65 -5.23 16.79
N ARG A 325 22.40 -5.46 17.21
CA ARG A 325 22.00 -5.79 18.58
C ARG A 325 21.55 -7.23 18.60
N LEU A 326 21.95 -7.99 19.61
CA LEU A 326 21.37 -9.30 19.88
C LEU A 326 19.92 -9.08 20.36
N VAL A 327 18.97 -9.07 19.42
CA VAL A 327 17.56 -8.86 19.75
C VAL A 327 17.01 -10.14 20.38
N ALA A 328 16.40 -10.05 21.57
CA ALA A 328 15.87 -11.22 22.28
C ALA A 328 14.69 -11.89 21.54
N GLY A 329 13.98 -11.14 20.70
CA GLY A 329 12.85 -11.60 19.88
C GLY A 329 12.53 -10.61 18.76
N VAL A 330 11.77 -11.06 17.78
CA VAL A 330 11.40 -10.31 16.57
C VAL A 330 9.90 -10.06 16.58
N ASP A 331 9.47 -8.88 16.13
CA ASP A 331 8.06 -8.54 15.98
C ASP A 331 7.59 -9.07 14.62
N LEU A 332 6.90 -10.22 14.63
CA LEU A 332 6.44 -10.95 13.46
C LEU A 332 4.97 -10.62 13.14
N PRO A 333 4.64 -10.17 11.92
CA PRO A 333 3.26 -10.22 11.44
C PRO A 333 2.87 -11.69 11.15
N LEU A 334 1.87 -12.19 11.87
CA LEU A 334 1.35 -13.55 11.74
C LEU A 334 -0.07 -13.51 11.16
N ILE A 335 -0.43 -14.49 10.33
CA ILE A 335 -1.72 -14.50 9.62
C ILE A 335 -2.84 -14.89 10.61
N ALA A 336 -3.68 -13.94 11.00
CA ALA A 336 -4.81 -14.16 11.91
C ALA A 336 -6.12 -14.47 11.16
N ALA A 337 -6.24 -13.99 9.93
CA ALA A 337 -7.24 -14.35 8.92
C ALA A 337 -6.75 -13.84 7.56
N PRO A 338 -7.36 -14.24 6.42
CA PRO A 338 -7.14 -13.55 5.16
C PRO A 338 -7.43 -12.05 5.29
N GLY A 339 -6.53 -11.21 4.77
CA GLY A 339 -6.58 -9.77 4.93
C GLY A 339 -6.35 -9.23 6.34
N ARG A 340 -5.80 -10.03 7.28
CA ARG A 340 -5.56 -9.59 8.66
C ARG A 340 -4.35 -10.26 9.31
N CYS A 341 -3.33 -9.47 9.60
CA CYS A 341 -2.20 -9.87 10.45
C CYS A 341 -2.36 -9.47 11.93
N GLU A 342 -1.83 -10.31 12.83
CA GLU A 342 -1.49 -9.95 14.21
C GLU A 342 0.02 -9.68 14.28
N LEU A 343 0.45 -8.53 14.83
CA LEU A 343 1.88 -8.27 15.07
C LEU A 343 2.28 -8.82 16.45
N ARG A 344 3.01 -9.94 16.49
CA ARG A 344 3.41 -10.62 17.72
C ARG A 344 4.92 -10.62 17.90
N ARG A 345 5.40 -10.23 19.08
CA ARG A 345 6.81 -10.35 19.45
C ARG A 345 7.15 -11.78 19.86
N VAL A 346 7.94 -12.48 19.05
CA VAL A 346 8.31 -13.89 19.30
C VAL A 346 9.81 -13.99 19.66
N PRO A 347 10.18 -14.67 20.76
CA PRO A 347 11.58 -14.88 21.12
C PRO A 347 12.36 -15.65 20.04
N LEU A 348 13.62 -15.25 19.77
CA LEU A 348 14.46 -15.99 18.80
C LEU A 348 14.75 -17.42 19.24
N SER A 349 14.77 -17.68 20.56
CA SER A 349 14.90 -19.02 21.14
C SER A 349 13.70 -19.93 20.83
N GLU A 350 12.50 -19.35 20.77
CA GLU A 350 11.26 -20.06 20.42
C GLU A 350 11.22 -20.39 18.93
N ILE A 351 11.49 -19.41 18.07
CA ILE A 351 11.61 -19.65 16.61
C ILE A 351 12.62 -20.77 16.34
N ARG A 352 13.81 -20.70 16.97
CA ARG A 352 14.86 -21.73 16.87
C ARG A 352 14.41 -23.14 17.28
N ARG A 353 13.52 -23.23 18.27
CA ARG A 353 12.97 -24.50 18.77
C ARG A 353 11.95 -25.08 17.78
N GLU A 354 11.11 -24.25 17.16
CA GLU A 354 10.07 -24.69 16.21
C GLU A 354 10.60 -24.95 14.79
N LEU A 355 11.70 -24.31 14.38
CA LEU A 355 12.29 -24.42 13.03
C LEU A 355 12.41 -25.87 12.47
N PRO A 356 12.88 -26.89 13.24
CA PRO A 356 12.93 -28.28 12.74
C PRO A 356 11.55 -28.86 12.42
N SER A 357 10.56 -28.55 13.26
CA SER A 357 9.18 -29.01 13.10
C SER A 357 8.48 -28.31 11.94
N ILE A 358 8.68 -27.00 11.80
CA ILE A 358 8.19 -26.19 10.66
C ILE A 358 8.73 -26.77 9.34
N ARG A 359 10.05 -27.01 9.26
CA ARG A 359 10.68 -27.64 8.08
C ARG A 359 10.05 -29.00 7.76
N ALA A 360 9.87 -29.86 8.76
CA ALA A 360 9.31 -31.20 8.54
C ALA A 360 7.86 -31.13 8.00
N GLU A 361 7.06 -30.24 8.55
CA GLU A 361 5.66 -30.06 8.19
C GLU A 361 5.49 -29.46 6.78
N VAL A 362 6.29 -28.44 6.42
CA VAL A 362 6.28 -27.87 5.06
C VAL A 362 6.74 -28.90 4.03
N ARG A 363 7.72 -29.75 4.37
CA ARG A 363 8.15 -30.90 3.53
C ARG A 363 7.05 -31.93 3.35
N GLU A 364 6.35 -32.30 4.42
CA GLU A 364 5.25 -33.26 4.37
C GLU A 364 4.11 -32.76 3.46
N ARG A 365 3.67 -31.51 3.65
CA ARG A 365 2.65 -30.88 2.80
C ARG A 365 3.10 -30.78 1.33
N SER A 366 4.38 -30.49 1.08
CA SER A 366 4.96 -30.45 -0.27
C SER A 366 5.01 -31.85 -0.92
N ALA A 367 5.40 -32.88 -0.17
CA ALA A 367 5.49 -34.26 -0.64
C ALA A 367 4.12 -34.89 -0.90
N GLY A 368 3.10 -34.57 -0.08
CA GLY A 368 1.73 -35.04 -0.26
C GLY A 368 1.15 -34.70 -1.64
N ARG A 369 1.53 -33.53 -2.20
CA ARG A 369 1.14 -33.14 -3.56
C ARG A 369 1.88 -33.91 -4.65
N GLY A 370 3.14 -34.30 -4.42
CA GLY A 370 3.91 -35.14 -5.35
C GLY A 370 3.28 -36.53 -5.54
N SER A 371 2.73 -37.11 -4.47
CA SER A 371 1.97 -38.37 -4.54
C SER A 371 0.70 -38.23 -5.39
N ALA A 372 -0.07 -37.16 -5.19
CA ALA A 372 -1.29 -36.89 -5.97
C ALA A 372 -1.00 -36.53 -7.44
N ALA A 373 0.16 -35.94 -7.75
CA ALA A 373 0.57 -35.61 -9.10
C ALA A 373 1.14 -36.82 -9.88
N SER A 374 1.62 -37.86 -9.19
CA SER A 374 2.24 -39.04 -9.80
C SER A 374 1.25 -40.07 -10.36
N SER A 375 -0.06 -39.87 -10.19
CA SER A 375 -1.12 -40.79 -10.64
C SER A 375 -2.12 -40.14 -11.62
N ALA A 376 -1.81 -38.95 -12.14
CA ALA A 376 -2.66 -38.22 -13.07
C ALA A 376 -1.89 -37.79 -14.33
N GLU A 377 -1.75 -38.70 -15.30
CA GLU A 377 -1.90 -38.24 -16.68
C GLU A 377 -3.35 -37.72 -16.85
N PRO A 378 -3.58 -36.62 -17.57
CA PRO A 378 -4.93 -36.12 -17.81
C PRO A 378 -5.62 -36.97 -18.90
N GLU A 379 -5.96 -38.22 -18.57
CA GLU A 379 -6.94 -38.98 -19.34
C GLU A 379 -8.29 -38.23 -19.28
N LEU A 380 -8.73 -37.73 -20.42
CA LEU A 380 -10.04 -37.12 -20.60
C LEU A 380 -11.14 -38.16 -20.37
N PRO A 381 -11.97 -38.06 -19.31
CA PRO A 381 -13.16 -38.88 -19.20
C PRO A 381 -14.26 -38.24 -20.02
N PHE A 382 -14.32 -38.60 -21.31
CA PHE A 382 -15.57 -38.52 -22.08
C PHE A 382 -16.55 -39.57 -21.53
N ALA A 383 -17.19 -39.23 -20.42
CA ALA A 383 -18.33 -39.95 -19.88
C ALA A 383 -19.50 -38.97 -19.77
N SER A 384 -20.37 -38.99 -20.77
CA SER A 384 -21.62 -38.23 -20.76
C SER A 384 -22.48 -38.64 -19.56
N PRO A 385 -22.91 -37.72 -18.69
CA PRO A 385 -23.92 -38.04 -17.69
C PRO A 385 -25.29 -38.09 -18.38
N GLU A 386 -25.96 -39.24 -18.34
CA GLU A 386 -27.39 -39.31 -18.65
C GLU A 386 -28.21 -38.55 -17.58
N PRO A 387 -29.39 -38.02 -17.93
CA PRO A 387 -29.96 -36.89 -17.21
C PRO A 387 -30.90 -37.28 -16.07
N ALA A 388 -30.86 -36.48 -14.99
CA ALA A 388 -31.91 -36.40 -13.97
C ALA A 388 -32.33 -34.92 -13.80
N PRO A 389 -33.59 -34.62 -13.42
CA PRO A 389 -34.33 -33.53 -14.05
C PRO A 389 -34.14 -32.15 -13.41
N GLY A 390 -33.96 -31.13 -14.25
CA GLY A 390 -33.87 -29.71 -13.85
C GLY A 390 -33.41 -28.80 -14.99
N GLY A 391 -34.26 -28.59 -16.01
CA GLY A 391 -33.90 -28.03 -17.32
C GLY A 391 -33.57 -26.53 -17.41
N GLY A 392 -32.84 -25.96 -16.45
CA GLY A 392 -32.44 -24.53 -16.48
C GLY A 392 -30.99 -24.26 -16.92
N GLY A 393 -30.04 -25.12 -16.53
CA GLY A 393 -28.60 -24.81 -16.60
C GLY A 393 -28.00 -24.64 -18.00
N ASP A 394 -28.47 -25.39 -18.99
CA ASP A 394 -27.99 -25.29 -20.38
C ASP A 394 -28.55 -24.06 -21.11
N ALA A 395 -29.78 -23.65 -20.77
CA ALA A 395 -30.40 -22.46 -21.33
C ALA A 395 -29.64 -21.20 -20.94
N VAL A 396 -29.26 -21.06 -19.66
CA VAL A 396 -28.44 -19.96 -19.14
C VAL A 396 -27.11 -19.85 -19.92
N ARG A 397 -26.33 -20.94 -20.01
CA ARG A 397 -25.03 -20.93 -20.72
C ARG A 397 -25.15 -20.70 -22.22
N SER A 398 -26.30 -21.03 -22.83
CA SER A 398 -26.57 -20.70 -24.23
C SER A 398 -26.90 -19.22 -24.41
N LEU A 399 -27.65 -18.64 -23.47
CA LEU A 399 -28.01 -17.22 -23.48
C LEU A 399 -26.82 -16.33 -23.13
N GLU A 400 -25.99 -16.70 -22.16
CA GLU A 400 -24.72 -16.02 -21.82
C GLU A 400 -23.82 -15.91 -23.05
N ARG A 401 -23.63 -17.00 -23.81
CA ARG A 401 -22.84 -16.98 -25.05
C ARG A 401 -23.46 -16.08 -26.12
N ARG A 402 -24.80 -16.07 -26.26
CA ARG A 402 -25.50 -15.18 -27.20
C ARG A 402 -25.32 -13.71 -26.81
N VAL A 403 -25.51 -13.35 -25.54
CA VAL A 403 -25.30 -11.99 -25.02
C VAL A 403 -23.85 -11.55 -25.16
N THR A 404 -22.87 -12.41 -24.86
CA THR A 404 -21.44 -12.11 -25.09
C THR A 404 -21.14 -11.88 -26.57
N SER A 405 -21.75 -12.66 -27.48
CA SER A 405 -21.56 -12.49 -28.93
C SER A 405 -22.26 -11.26 -29.52
N ASN A 406 -23.36 -10.80 -28.91
CA ASN A 406 -24.07 -9.58 -29.29
C ASN A 406 -24.60 -8.84 -28.04
N PRO A 407 -23.78 -8.00 -27.39
CA PRO A 407 -24.16 -7.29 -26.17
C PRO A 407 -25.24 -6.21 -26.33
N ARG A 408 -25.84 -6.08 -27.52
CA ARG A 408 -26.98 -5.18 -27.85
C ARG A 408 -28.29 -5.94 -28.13
N ASP A 409 -28.30 -7.26 -28.01
CA ASP A 409 -29.49 -8.10 -28.17
C ASP A 409 -30.37 -8.04 -26.92
N ASN A 410 -31.22 -7.00 -26.82
CA ASN A 410 -32.09 -6.76 -25.67
C ASN A 410 -33.05 -7.94 -25.38
N ASP A 411 -33.49 -8.68 -26.41
CA ASP A 411 -34.26 -9.92 -26.24
C ASP A 411 -33.44 -11.01 -25.56
N ALA A 412 -32.20 -11.25 -26.02
CA ALA A 412 -31.31 -12.25 -25.39
C ALA A 412 -30.95 -11.89 -23.94
N ILE A 413 -30.72 -10.60 -23.66
CA ILE A 413 -30.42 -10.12 -22.30
C ILE A 413 -31.66 -10.28 -21.39
N THR A 414 -32.85 -9.99 -21.89
CA THR A 414 -34.10 -10.18 -21.12
C THR A 414 -34.36 -11.66 -20.84
N LEU A 415 -34.16 -12.55 -21.82
CA LEU A 415 -34.28 -14.00 -21.64
C LEU A 415 -33.22 -14.54 -20.65
N LEU A 416 -32.00 -14.02 -20.71
CA LEU A 416 -30.95 -14.38 -19.75
C LEU A 416 -31.32 -13.95 -18.32
N ALA A 417 -31.90 -12.77 -18.16
CA ALA A 417 -32.37 -12.29 -16.87
C ALA A 417 -33.48 -13.15 -16.27
N ASP A 418 -34.48 -13.55 -17.08
CA ASP A 418 -35.52 -14.48 -16.63
C ASP A 418 -34.94 -15.83 -16.23
N ALA A 419 -33.96 -16.35 -16.98
CA ALA A 419 -33.28 -17.59 -16.65
C ALA A 419 -32.46 -17.50 -15.33
N TYR A 420 -31.79 -16.37 -15.07
CA TYR A 420 -31.14 -16.11 -13.77
C TYR A 420 -32.15 -15.97 -12.63
N ARG A 421 -33.32 -15.35 -12.88
CA ARG A 421 -34.40 -15.24 -11.89
C ARG A 421 -34.94 -16.62 -11.51
N GLU A 422 -35.16 -17.49 -12.50
CA GLU A 422 -35.64 -18.86 -12.29
C GLU A 422 -34.60 -19.76 -11.61
N SER A 423 -33.31 -19.49 -11.79
CA SER A 423 -32.23 -20.14 -11.03
C SER A 423 -31.97 -19.51 -9.66
N GLY A 424 -32.81 -18.56 -9.19
CA GLY A 424 -32.67 -17.89 -7.90
C GLY A 424 -31.60 -16.80 -7.81
N ASN A 425 -30.90 -16.48 -8.90
CA ASN A 425 -29.92 -15.40 -8.95
C ASN A 425 -30.57 -14.06 -9.29
N VAL A 426 -31.38 -13.56 -8.35
CA VAL A 426 -32.16 -12.32 -8.51
C VAL A 426 -31.28 -11.10 -8.77
N THR A 427 -30.05 -11.08 -8.23
CA THR A 427 -29.09 -9.99 -8.46
C THR A 427 -28.62 -9.92 -9.90
N ALA A 428 -28.18 -11.04 -10.50
CA ALA A 428 -27.77 -11.08 -11.90
C ALA A 428 -28.96 -10.84 -12.85
N ALA A 429 -30.15 -11.33 -12.48
CA ALA A 429 -31.39 -11.02 -13.22
C ALA A 429 -31.67 -9.51 -13.26
N TRP A 430 -31.58 -8.83 -12.12
CA TRP A 430 -31.76 -7.38 -12.06
C TRP A 430 -30.71 -6.62 -12.87
N GLN A 431 -29.43 -6.97 -12.73
CA GLN A 431 -28.34 -6.33 -13.49
C GLN A 431 -28.52 -6.46 -15.01
N ALA A 432 -28.93 -7.64 -15.49
CA ALA A 432 -29.22 -7.86 -16.91
C ALA A 432 -30.42 -7.01 -17.39
N ILE A 433 -31.52 -6.93 -16.63
CA ILE A 433 -32.67 -6.07 -16.98
C ILE A 433 -32.32 -4.59 -16.94
N GLN A 434 -31.52 -4.15 -15.97
CA GLN A 434 -31.10 -2.76 -15.85
C GLN A 434 -30.34 -2.29 -17.11
N VAL A 435 -29.44 -3.11 -17.66
CA VAL A 435 -28.74 -2.83 -18.93
C VAL A 435 -29.69 -2.67 -20.12
N VAL A 436 -30.86 -3.33 -20.12
CA VAL A 436 -31.87 -3.17 -21.17
C VAL A 436 -32.68 -1.89 -20.94
N LEU A 437 -33.16 -1.64 -19.72
CA LEU A 437 -34.00 -0.48 -19.40
C LEU A 437 -33.23 0.85 -19.43
N GLU A 438 -31.92 0.87 -19.15
CA GLU A 438 -31.07 2.05 -19.33
C GLU A 438 -30.93 2.45 -20.82
N ARG A 439 -31.11 1.50 -21.74
CA ARG A 439 -30.99 1.72 -23.20
C ARG A 439 -32.32 1.97 -23.88
N ASP A 440 -33.35 1.24 -23.46
CA ASP A 440 -34.73 1.40 -23.90
C ASP A 440 -35.67 1.22 -22.68
N PRO A 441 -35.98 2.32 -21.96
CA PRO A 441 -36.90 2.28 -20.82
C PRO A 441 -38.29 1.78 -21.18
N SER A 442 -38.67 1.81 -22.47
CA SER A 442 -39.99 1.40 -22.98
C SER A 442 -40.05 -0.08 -23.38
N PHE A 443 -38.94 -0.83 -23.24
CA PHE A 443 -38.86 -2.22 -23.68
C PHE A 443 -39.73 -3.15 -22.84
N ALA A 444 -40.97 -3.35 -23.28
CA ALA A 444 -42.01 -4.08 -22.55
C ALA A 444 -41.60 -5.49 -22.02
N PRO A 445 -40.75 -6.29 -22.71
CA PRO A 445 -40.23 -7.53 -22.13
C PRO A 445 -39.42 -7.29 -20.85
N ALA A 446 -38.49 -6.34 -20.85
CA ALA A 446 -37.67 -6.03 -19.68
C ALA A 446 -38.48 -5.40 -18.54
N GLN A 447 -39.46 -4.56 -18.86
CA GLN A 447 -40.41 -4.01 -17.86
C GLN A 447 -41.20 -5.11 -17.14
N ARG A 448 -41.61 -6.19 -17.86
CA ARG A 448 -42.29 -7.33 -17.24
C ARG A 448 -41.37 -8.10 -16.30
N VAL A 449 -40.12 -8.35 -16.68
CA VAL A 449 -39.17 -9.05 -15.79
C VAL A 449 -38.83 -8.19 -14.56
N ALA A 450 -38.65 -6.86 -14.73
CA ALA A 450 -38.47 -5.92 -13.62
C ALA A 450 -39.63 -5.96 -12.62
N SER A 451 -40.88 -5.94 -13.09
CA SER A 451 -42.05 -5.98 -12.20
C SER A 451 -42.19 -7.30 -11.45
N VAL A 452 -41.82 -8.43 -12.06
CA VAL A 452 -41.77 -9.75 -11.41
C VAL A 452 -40.63 -9.88 -10.40
N ILE A 453 -39.52 -9.15 -10.59
CA ILE A 453 -38.42 -9.04 -9.61
C ILE A 453 -38.83 -8.18 -8.39
N GLY A 454 -40.01 -7.55 -8.40
CA GLY A 454 -40.53 -6.79 -7.27
C GLY A 454 -39.90 -5.40 -7.13
N ARG A 455 -39.30 -4.89 -8.21
CA ARG A 455 -38.70 -3.54 -8.27
C ARG A 455 -39.37 -2.73 -9.37
N THR A 456 -40.24 -1.81 -8.99
CA THR A 456 -40.79 -0.79 -9.89
C THR A 456 -39.73 0.29 -10.12
N VAL A 457 -39.45 0.60 -11.38
CA VAL A 457 -38.74 1.85 -11.74
C VAL A 457 -39.69 3.01 -11.42
N PRO A 458 -39.29 4.02 -10.63
CA PRO A 458 -40.08 5.23 -10.45
C PRO A 458 -40.14 6.02 -11.77
N GLU A 459 -41.32 6.51 -12.18
CA GLU A 459 -41.45 7.34 -13.40
C GLU A 459 -40.89 8.77 -13.25
N GLU A 460 -40.37 9.14 -12.07
CA GLU A 460 -39.89 10.49 -11.76
C GLU A 460 -38.53 10.49 -11.01
N SER A 461 -37.42 10.31 -11.73
CA SER A 461 -36.09 10.79 -11.28
C SER A 461 -35.11 11.01 -12.43
N MET A 462 -35.34 12.07 -13.21
CA MET A 462 -34.25 12.74 -13.91
C MET A 462 -33.33 13.40 -12.87
N ALA A 463 -32.04 13.03 -12.92
CA ALA A 463 -30.92 13.47 -12.06
C ALA A 463 -30.85 12.89 -10.62
N GLY A 464 -29.63 12.44 -10.27
CA GLY A 464 -29.15 12.37 -8.88
C GLY A 464 -29.16 10.99 -8.19
N GLU A 465 -27.95 10.50 -7.89
CA GLU A 465 -27.60 9.58 -6.79
C GLU A 465 -28.02 8.09 -6.87
N SER A 466 -27.05 7.23 -6.54
CA SER A 466 -27.20 5.77 -6.44
C SER A 466 -27.63 5.35 -5.02
N PRO A 467 -28.41 4.27 -4.85
CA PRO A 467 -28.82 3.79 -3.54
C PRO A 467 -27.65 3.16 -2.74
N PRO A 468 -27.70 3.21 -1.39
CA PRO A 468 -26.57 2.83 -0.54
C PRO A 468 -26.31 1.32 -0.49
N ALA A 469 -25.03 0.95 -0.37
CA ALA A 469 -24.60 -0.43 -0.15
C ALA A 469 -24.86 -0.90 1.31
N HIS A 470 -25.09 -2.19 1.50
CA HIS A 470 -25.43 -2.76 2.82
C HIS A 470 -24.28 -2.69 3.84
N PRO A 471 -24.52 -2.25 5.09
CA PRO A 471 -23.46 -1.97 6.06
C PRO A 471 -23.14 -3.16 6.98
N LEU A 472 -22.25 -4.10 6.58
CA LEU A 472 -21.85 -5.22 7.47
C LEU A 472 -20.42 -5.80 7.30
N ALA A 473 -19.49 -5.18 6.55
CA ALA A 473 -18.23 -5.85 6.13
C ALA A 473 -16.89 -5.32 6.69
N ASN A 474 -16.82 -4.11 7.27
CA ASN A 474 -15.54 -3.41 7.49
C ASN A 474 -15.17 -3.25 8.97
N LEU A 475 -14.55 -4.26 9.58
CA LEU A 475 -13.96 -4.20 10.93
C LEU A 475 -12.59 -4.89 10.97
N VAL A 476 -11.53 -4.12 11.28
CA VAL A 476 -10.21 -4.65 11.65
C VAL A 476 -10.01 -4.40 13.13
N LEU A 477 -9.77 -5.47 13.90
CA LEU A 477 -9.50 -5.40 15.34
C LEU A 477 -7.98 -5.28 15.57
N VAL A 478 -7.58 -4.32 16.42
CA VAL A 478 -6.20 -4.15 16.88
C VAL A 478 -6.23 -3.98 18.41
N GLY A 479 -6.23 -5.11 19.12
CA GLY A 479 -6.47 -5.13 20.57
C GLY A 479 -7.96 -4.97 20.94
N ASP A 480 -8.22 -4.49 22.15
CA ASP A 480 -9.56 -4.42 22.77
C ASP A 480 -10.41 -3.19 22.34
N GLU A 481 -9.99 -2.44 21.31
CA GLU A 481 -10.75 -1.30 20.76
C GLU A 481 -11.03 -1.46 19.24
N SER A 482 -12.16 -0.88 18.80
CA SER A 482 -12.67 -0.97 17.43
C SER A 482 -12.50 0.35 16.66
N TYR A 483 -12.07 0.26 15.39
CA TYR A 483 -11.81 1.44 14.56
C TYR A 483 -12.39 1.33 13.14
N GLU A 484 -12.90 2.45 12.64
CA GLU A 484 -13.60 2.59 11.35
C GLU A 484 -12.64 2.95 10.20
N ILE A 485 -12.90 2.41 8.99
CA ILE A 485 -12.21 2.81 7.75
C ILE A 485 -13.26 3.39 6.79
N ARG A 486 -13.06 4.65 6.37
CA ARG A 486 -13.95 5.35 5.42
C ARG A 486 -13.42 5.28 3.99
N SER A 487 -14.34 5.26 3.02
CA SER A 487 -14.04 5.35 1.59
C SER A 487 -13.85 6.79 1.13
N ALA A 488 -13.10 6.99 0.05
CA ALA A 488 -12.63 8.30 -0.43
C ALA A 488 -13.70 9.18 -1.13
N GLU A 489 -14.98 8.95 -0.89
CA GLU A 489 -16.09 9.74 -1.45
C GLU A 489 -16.79 10.63 -0.41
N GLU A 490 -16.47 10.50 0.89
CA GLU A 490 -17.01 11.34 1.98
C GLU A 490 -16.16 12.59 2.30
N VAL A 491 -15.54 13.20 1.28
CA VAL A 491 -14.84 14.50 1.45
C VAL A 491 -15.43 15.54 0.51
N LEU A 492 -16.55 16.12 0.91
CA LEU A 492 -16.99 17.41 0.37
C LEU A 492 -15.98 18.50 0.80
N PRO A 493 -15.50 19.36 -0.11
CA PRO A 493 -14.50 20.36 0.23
C PRO A 493 -15.10 21.49 1.07
N LEU A 494 -14.49 21.81 2.21
CA LEU A 494 -14.69 23.09 2.87
C LEU A 494 -14.13 24.21 1.98
N GLU A 495 -14.99 25.15 1.59
CA GLU A 495 -14.62 26.30 0.78
C GLU A 495 -13.50 27.12 1.45
N THR A 496 -12.37 27.28 0.75
CA THR A 496 -11.34 28.26 1.11
C THR A 496 -11.04 29.15 -0.10
N GLY A 497 -11.85 30.18 -0.26
CA GLY A 497 -11.71 31.16 -1.33
C GLY A 497 -10.44 31.98 -1.20
N TRP A 498 -9.48 31.79 -2.11
CA TRP A 498 -8.32 32.65 -2.30
C TRP A 498 -8.33 33.25 -3.70
N THR A 499 -9.09 34.34 -3.87
CA THR A 499 -9.09 35.12 -5.12
C THR A 499 -7.79 35.92 -5.24
N ARG A 500 -7.08 35.75 -6.34
CA ARG A 500 -5.87 36.53 -6.64
C ARG A 500 -6.19 38.02 -6.73
N LEU A 501 -5.39 38.84 -6.05
CA LEU A 501 -5.26 40.27 -6.33
C LEU A 501 -3.83 40.57 -6.79
N ARG A 502 -3.72 41.04 -8.04
CA ARG A 502 -2.62 41.85 -8.56
C ARG A 502 -3.24 43.03 -9.29
N ASP A 503 -2.44 44.10 -9.39
CA ASP A 503 -2.66 45.31 -10.20
C ASP A 503 -3.64 46.36 -9.65
N ALA A 504 -3.10 47.32 -8.87
CA ALA A 504 -3.39 48.75 -8.97
C ALA A 504 -2.34 49.58 -8.20
N GLU A 505 -1.93 50.72 -8.78
CA GLU A 505 -0.94 51.66 -8.22
C GLU A 505 -1.55 52.72 -7.26
N PRO A 506 -0.73 53.50 -6.51
CA PRO A 506 -1.22 54.29 -5.37
C PRO A 506 -1.73 55.69 -5.73
N ALA A 507 -2.71 56.19 -4.96
CA ALA A 507 -3.13 57.59 -4.99
C ALA A 507 -3.45 58.15 -3.58
N GLU A 508 -2.66 59.17 -3.26
CA GLU A 508 -2.63 60.13 -2.15
C GLU A 508 -3.96 60.85 -1.74
N VAL A 509 -3.90 61.50 -0.55
CA VAL A 509 -4.55 62.80 -0.17
C VAL A 509 -5.86 62.85 0.69
N ARG A 510 -5.70 63.33 1.95
CA ARG A 510 -6.58 64.21 2.80
C ARG A 510 -7.90 63.68 3.39
N GLU A 511 -8.40 64.12 4.56
CA GLU A 511 -7.92 64.95 5.71
C GLU A 511 -8.93 64.82 6.91
N ARG A 512 -8.57 65.31 8.12
CA ARG A 512 -9.46 65.70 9.27
C ARG A 512 -10.00 64.60 10.21
N GLU A 513 -9.65 64.59 11.52
CA GLU A 513 -10.13 65.42 12.67
C GLU A 513 -11.49 64.92 13.23
N THR A 514 -11.79 64.79 14.54
CA THR A 514 -11.18 65.29 15.82
C THR A 514 -11.44 64.34 17.04
N ASP A 515 -10.69 64.61 18.12
CA ASP A 515 -10.81 64.24 19.57
C ASP A 515 -12.19 63.90 20.21
N GLY A 516 -12.16 63.23 21.39
CA GLY A 516 -13.19 63.42 22.43
C GLY A 516 -13.41 62.34 23.52
N ASP A 517 -12.55 62.32 24.55
CA ASP A 517 -12.76 62.00 26.00
C ASP A 517 -13.64 60.85 26.59
N VAL A 518 -13.25 60.47 27.82
CA VAL A 518 -13.64 59.34 28.71
C VAL A 518 -13.28 59.77 30.17
N PRO A 519 -13.90 59.34 31.32
CA PRO A 519 -14.79 58.18 31.62
C PRO A 519 -16.07 58.49 32.46
N GLU A 520 -16.83 57.46 32.92
CA GLU A 520 -16.98 57.05 34.36
C GLU A 520 -18.11 56.00 34.62
N ARG A 521 -18.15 55.47 35.86
CA ARG A 521 -18.94 54.31 36.36
C ARG A 521 -20.33 54.75 36.86
N GLU A 522 -21.24 53.99 37.49
CA GLU A 522 -21.26 52.69 38.21
C GLU A 522 -22.74 52.32 38.46
N GLU A 523 -23.14 51.03 38.59
CA GLU A 523 -24.16 50.52 39.55
C GLU A 523 -24.40 48.99 39.42
N SER A 524 -25.03 48.36 40.42
CA SER A 524 -24.94 46.90 40.66
C SER A 524 -26.18 46.26 41.33
N LEU A 525 -26.11 44.93 41.55
CA LEU A 525 -26.98 44.03 42.37
C LEU A 525 -28.13 43.28 41.65
N PRO A 526 -28.60 42.11 42.16
CA PRO A 526 -27.93 41.05 42.94
C PRO A 526 -28.20 39.59 42.45
N ARG A 527 -27.55 38.58 43.06
CA ARG A 527 -27.82 37.13 42.84
C ARG A 527 -29.04 36.62 43.64
N PRO A 528 -29.69 35.53 43.17
CA PRO A 528 -29.74 34.30 43.98
C PRO A 528 -29.50 33.00 43.18
N SER A 529 -29.22 31.91 43.91
CA SER A 529 -29.14 30.51 43.44
C SER A 529 -30.12 29.64 44.26
N PRO A 530 -30.20 28.30 44.14
CA PRO A 530 -29.90 27.38 43.01
C PRO A 530 -31.05 26.37 42.71
N ALA A 531 -31.10 25.78 41.50
CA ALA A 531 -31.58 24.39 41.27
C ALA A 531 -31.37 23.92 39.82
N GLU A 532 -30.71 22.78 39.67
CA GLU A 532 -30.91 21.69 38.68
C GLU A 532 -31.15 21.98 37.18
N GLU A 533 -30.12 21.74 36.36
CA GLU A 533 -30.22 20.83 35.18
C GLU A 533 -28.82 20.30 34.74
N SER A 534 -28.80 19.28 33.87
CA SER A 534 -27.67 18.33 33.66
C SER A 534 -26.51 18.78 32.74
N PRO A 535 -25.35 18.09 32.75
CA PRO A 535 -24.10 18.58 32.16
C PRO A 535 -23.75 18.01 30.77
N ALA A 536 -22.96 18.77 29.99
CA ALA A 536 -21.59 18.39 29.58
C ALA A 536 -21.00 19.39 28.55
N SER A 537 -19.93 20.10 28.93
CA SER A 537 -19.11 20.93 28.03
C SER A 537 -17.91 20.11 27.52
N PRO A 538 -17.41 20.28 26.28
CA PRO A 538 -16.48 19.34 25.63
C PRO A 538 -15.01 19.49 26.10
N ALA A 539 -14.75 19.27 27.39
CA ALA A 539 -13.41 19.37 28.01
C ALA A 539 -13.00 18.13 28.84
N ALA A 540 -13.71 16.99 28.68
CA ALA A 540 -13.51 15.81 29.52
C ALA A 540 -12.60 14.71 28.92
N GLY A 541 -12.33 14.71 27.60
CA GLY A 541 -11.67 13.59 26.91
C GLY A 541 -10.14 13.64 26.86
N THR A 542 -9.52 14.82 26.85
CA THR A 542 -8.14 14.98 26.35
C THR A 542 -7.04 14.63 27.36
N ILE A 543 -7.27 14.82 28.66
CA ILE A 543 -6.29 14.47 29.71
C ILE A 543 -6.25 12.94 29.91
N THR A 544 -7.38 12.26 29.72
CA THR A 544 -7.47 10.80 29.75
C THR A 544 -6.51 10.17 28.73
N LEU A 545 -6.34 10.78 27.56
CA LEU A 545 -5.39 10.34 26.54
C LEU A 545 -3.93 10.48 26.99
N ALA A 546 -3.59 11.57 27.69
CA ALA A 546 -2.26 11.75 28.27
C ALA A 546 -1.96 10.71 29.37
N ASP A 547 -2.93 10.38 30.22
CA ASP A 547 -2.81 9.28 31.19
C ASP A 547 -2.61 7.91 30.52
N VAL A 548 -3.29 7.64 29.40
CA VAL A 548 -3.09 6.41 28.62
C VAL A 548 -1.64 6.33 28.10
N TYR A 549 -1.13 7.34 27.40
CA TYR A 549 0.24 7.35 26.91
C TYR A 549 1.28 7.28 28.05
N TRP A 550 1.00 7.92 29.19
CA TRP A 550 1.86 7.85 30.37
C TRP A 550 1.93 6.42 30.95
N SER A 551 0.79 5.73 31.02
CA SER A 551 0.72 4.33 31.50
C SER A 551 1.47 3.35 30.58
N GLN A 552 1.55 3.66 29.28
CA GLN A 552 2.29 2.90 28.27
C GLN A 552 3.80 3.21 28.24
N GLY A 553 4.28 4.17 29.04
CA GLY A 553 5.68 4.58 29.09
C GLY A 553 6.08 5.68 28.10
N GLU A 554 5.14 6.14 27.25
CA GLU A 554 5.34 7.18 26.23
C GLU A 554 5.29 8.59 26.83
N ARG A 555 6.17 8.85 27.80
CA ARG A 555 6.17 10.05 28.65
C ARG A 555 6.26 11.36 27.87
N ARG A 556 7.04 11.40 26.78
CA ARG A 556 7.18 12.59 25.92
C ARG A 556 5.87 12.91 25.20
N THR A 557 5.20 11.91 24.65
CA THR A 557 3.91 12.05 23.96
C THR A 557 2.83 12.51 24.94
N ALA A 558 2.76 11.90 26.12
CA ALA A 558 1.85 12.31 27.19
C ALA A 558 2.07 13.77 27.62
N ARG A 559 3.32 14.18 27.89
CA ARG A 559 3.66 15.57 28.22
C ARG A 559 3.37 16.54 27.06
N GLY A 560 3.58 16.13 25.80
CA GLY A 560 3.24 16.94 24.62
C GLY A 560 1.74 17.24 24.52
N ILE A 561 0.88 16.24 24.75
CA ILE A 561 -0.58 16.41 24.76
C ILE A 561 -1.00 17.43 25.84
N VAL A 562 -0.43 17.34 27.03
CA VAL A 562 -0.76 18.26 28.14
C VAL A 562 -0.16 19.66 27.92
N GLY A 563 1.01 19.75 27.29
CA GLY A 563 1.61 21.00 26.84
C GLY A 563 0.75 21.72 25.79
N GLU A 564 0.18 21.00 24.83
CA GLU A 564 -0.77 21.58 23.87
C GLU A 564 -2.08 22.08 24.51
N ILE A 565 -2.54 21.42 25.58
CA ILE A 565 -3.70 21.89 26.36
C ILE A 565 -3.35 23.22 27.04
N LEU A 566 -2.21 23.30 27.74
CA LEU A 566 -1.79 24.53 28.43
C LEU A 566 -1.37 25.66 27.48
N ALA A 567 -0.91 25.34 26.27
CA ALA A 567 -0.66 26.35 25.23
C ALA A 567 -1.95 27.00 24.69
N ARG A 568 -3.10 26.35 24.85
CA ARG A 568 -4.43 26.85 24.41
C ARG A 568 -5.26 27.39 25.58
N ASP A 569 -5.09 26.85 26.77
CA ASP A 569 -5.75 27.21 28.02
C ASP A 569 -4.74 27.15 29.19
N PRO A 570 -3.95 28.22 29.43
CA PRO A 570 -2.87 28.20 30.42
C PRO A 570 -3.33 27.97 31.86
N ASP A 571 -4.57 28.36 32.16
CA ASP A 571 -5.18 28.23 33.50
C ASP A 571 -5.91 26.89 33.69
N ASN A 572 -5.72 25.91 32.78
CA ASN A 572 -6.39 24.62 32.84
C ASN A 572 -5.94 23.81 34.07
N ALA A 573 -6.68 23.96 35.17
CA ALA A 573 -6.35 23.41 36.48
C ALA A 573 -6.07 21.90 36.48
N ARG A 574 -6.70 21.14 35.57
CA ARG A 574 -6.53 19.68 35.48
C ARG A 574 -5.25 19.30 34.71
N ALA A 575 -4.87 20.05 33.69
CA ALA A 575 -3.58 19.89 33.01
C ALA A 575 -2.40 20.36 33.90
N LEU A 576 -2.57 21.46 34.64
CA LEU A 576 -1.61 21.93 35.64
C LEU A 576 -1.41 20.88 36.76
N ALA A 577 -2.49 20.31 37.30
CA ALA A 577 -2.42 19.24 38.28
C ALA A 577 -1.71 17.99 37.72
N TRP A 578 -2.05 17.57 36.50
CA TRP A 578 -1.43 16.42 35.83
C TRP A 578 0.09 16.58 35.68
N MET A 579 0.54 17.77 35.27
CA MET A 579 1.97 18.12 35.17
C MET A 579 2.66 18.12 36.54
N SER A 580 2.03 18.72 37.56
CA SER A 580 2.55 18.81 38.92
C SER A 580 2.72 17.43 39.59
N GLU A 581 1.72 16.56 39.48
CA GLU A 581 1.74 15.20 40.04
C GLU A 581 2.77 14.26 39.38
N ARG A 582 3.20 14.56 38.16
CA ARG A 582 4.09 13.72 37.31
C ARG A 582 5.44 14.42 37.02
N GLY A 583 5.74 15.45 37.81
CA GLY A 583 6.94 16.26 37.75
C GLY A 583 8.09 15.68 38.56
N GLU A 584 8.75 14.65 38.04
CA GLU A 584 10.19 14.48 38.26
C GLU A 584 10.92 14.79 36.94
N GLU A 585 12.08 15.43 37.06
CA GLU A 585 12.91 15.90 35.94
C GLU A 585 13.25 14.74 35.00
N ASP A 586 13.13 14.95 33.69
CA ASP A 586 13.66 13.99 32.74
C ASP A 586 15.20 13.99 32.88
N PRO A 587 15.88 12.84 33.13
CA PRO A 587 17.34 12.80 33.15
C PRO A 587 17.97 13.36 31.88
N MET A 588 17.27 13.31 30.74
CA MET A 588 17.70 13.96 29.51
C MET A 588 17.58 15.50 29.55
N GLU A 589 16.61 16.08 30.25
CA GLU A 589 16.52 17.54 30.42
C GLU A 589 17.63 18.06 31.32
N ALA A 590 17.94 17.37 32.41
CA ALA A 590 19.10 17.72 33.26
C ALA A 590 20.43 17.62 32.50
N VAL A 591 20.60 16.57 31.66
CA VAL A 591 21.78 16.42 30.79
C VAL A 591 21.83 17.48 29.69
N LEU A 592 20.69 17.84 29.09
CA LEU A 592 20.60 18.86 28.05
C LEU A 592 20.86 20.26 28.63
N ALA A 593 20.30 20.58 29.81
CA ALA A 593 20.57 21.82 30.52
C ALA A 593 22.05 21.94 30.91
N ALA A 594 22.66 20.87 31.43
CA ALA A 594 24.09 20.84 31.72
C ALA A 594 24.96 21.00 30.46
N PHE A 595 24.55 20.40 29.33
CA PHE A 595 25.24 20.55 28.04
C PHE A 595 25.12 21.98 27.47
N LEU A 596 23.95 22.61 27.59
CA LEU A 596 23.69 23.98 27.13
C LEU A 596 24.39 25.02 28.02
N ASP A 597 24.41 24.84 29.34
CA ASP A 597 25.18 25.67 30.27
C ASP A 597 26.69 25.54 30.05
N MET A 598 27.19 24.32 29.79
CA MET A 598 28.58 24.09 29.38
C MET A 598 28.90 24.81 28.06
N THR A 599 28.07 24.67 27.03
CA THR A 599 28.33 25.32 25.73
C THR A 599 28.20 26.84 25.78
N ALA A 600 27.28 27.38 26.60
CA ALA A 600 27.19 28.82 26.85
C ALA A 600 28.45 29.38 27.53
N LYS A 601 28.97 28.67 28.55
CA LYS A 601 30.20 29.07 29.28
C LYS A 601 31.47 28.92 28.47
N GLU A 602 31.58 27.86 27.67
CA GLU A 602 32.82 27.50 26.95
C GLU A 602 32.93 28.20 25.58
N TYR A 603 31.79 28.53 24.93
CA TYR A 603 31.76 29.14 23.60
C TYR A 603 31.05 30.51 23.54
N GLY A 604 30.51 31.02 24.64
CA GLY A 604 29.99 32.39 24.75
C GLY A 604 28.63 32.64 24.08
N TYR A 605 27.84 31.60 23.84
CA TYR A 605 26.50 31.74 23.25
C TYR A 605 25.46 32.18 24.29
N ASP A 606 24.75 33.29 24.01
CA ASP A 606 23.56 33.68 24.78
C ASP A 606 22.34 32.86 24.31
N LEU A 607 21.94 31.92 25.14
CA LEU A 607 20.81 31.01 24.90
C LEU A 607 19.53 31.44 25.62
N SER A 608 19.48 32.64 26.23
CA SER A 608 18.34 33.15 27.00
C SER A 608 17.02 33.29 26.22
N ARG A 609 17.05 33.08 24.90
CA ARG A 609 15.88 33.15 23.99
C ARG A 609 15.32 31.79 23.56
N TYR A 610 15.87 30.68 24.06
CA TYR A 610 15.49 29.30 23.67
C TYR A 610 14.85 28.50 24.82
N HIS A 611 14.29 29.20 25.80
CA HIS A 611 13.56 28.60 26.93
C HIS A 611 12.06 28.43 26.63
#